data_AF-A0A7V9GGL4-F1
#
_entry.id   AF-A0A7V9GGL4-F1
#
_cell.length_a   1.000
_cell.length_b   1.000
_cell.length_c   1.000
_cell.angle_alpha   90.00
_cell.angle_beta   90.00
_cell.angle_gamma   90.00
#
_symmetry.space_group_name_H-M   'P 1'
#
loop_
_entity.id
_entity.type
_entity.pdbx_description
1 polymer ?
#
loop_
_entity_poly.entity_id
_entity_poly.type
_entity_poly.pdbx_seq_one_letter_code
_entity_poly.pdbx_strand_id
1 'polypeptide(L)'
;MSPKSVRTYVGTLQAIFSAAVDGDLLARSPVRPRTLGLAPVRRPERPTLTADELLRLASAMPPRYRVLVRLAGTVGLRWGEAIGLRVSDVDFLRRRLSVRQTVKEVSGHVQVVAATKSEAGKRTFALPVFLVDELAAHLAAFRPGAGPDGLVFPGPKGGTPAS
;
A
#
# COMPACT_ATOMS: atom_id res chain seq x y z
N MET A 1 -16.72 -17.16 -12.18
CA MET A 1 -16.29 -15.77 -11.93
C MET A 1 -16.74 -15.35 -10.54
N SER A 2 -15.91 -14.62 -9.78
CA SER A 2 -16.33 -14.14 -8.44
C SER A 2 -17.40 -13.03 -8.56
N PRO A 3 -18.30 -12.89 -7.57
CA PRO A 3 -19.27 -11.78 -7.52
C PRO A 3 -18.61 -10.38 -7.59
N LYS A 4 -17.36 -10.26 -7.14
CA LYS A 4 -16.54 -9.04 -7.26
C LYS A 4 -16.17 -8.77 -8.71
N SER A 5 -15.71 -9.79 -9.43
CA SER A 5 -15.32 -9.69 -10.84
C SER A 5 -16.49 -9.25 -11.71
N VAL A 6 -17.67 -9.86 -11.55
CA VAL A 6 -18.90 -9.47 -12.27
C VAL A 6 -19.22 -7.99 -12.07
N ARG A 7 -19.07 -7.48 -10.85
CA ARG A 7 -19.36 -6.10 -10.51
C ARG A 7 -18.35 -5.12 -11.09
N THR A 8 -17.07 -5.49 -11.13
CA THR A 8 -16.03 -4.72 -11.83
C THR A 8 -16.39 -4.60 -13.32
N TYR A 9 -16.74 -5.71 -13.97
CA TYR A 9 -17.11 -5.68 -15.39
C TYR A 9 -18.37 -4.85 -15.65
N VAL A 10 -19.42 -5.02 -14.84
CA VAL A 10 -20.64 -4.21 -14.97
C VAL A 10 -20.37 -2.73 -14.72
N GLY A 11 -19.52 -2.39 -13.74
CA GLY A 11 -19.11 -1.00 -13.49
C GLY A 11 -18.32 -0.39 -14.65
N THR A 12 -17.40 -1.14 -15.25
CA THR A 12 -16.67 -0.70 -16.46
C THR A 12 -17.61 -0.49 -17.62
N LEU A 13 -18.53 -1.43 -17.87
CA LEU A 13 -19.53 -1.30 -18.93
C LEU A 13 -20.45 -0.09 -18.69
N GLN A 14 -20.87 0.17 -17.44
CA GLN A 14 -21.63 1.36 -17.09
C GLN A 14 -20.88 2.65 -17.44
N ALA A 15 -19.58 2.73 -17.11
CA ALA A 15 -18.78 3.90 -17.44
C ALA A 15 -18.70 4.12 -18.95
N ILE A 16 -18.45 3.07 -19.73
CA ILE A 16 -18.38 3.13 -21.20
C ILE A 16 -19.72 3.61 -21.79
N PHE A 17 -20.84 2.98 -21.40
CA PHE A 17 -22.15 3.34 -21.93
C PHE A 17 -22.66 4.70 -21.43
N SER A 18 -22.21 5.19 -20.27
CA SER A 18 -22.52 6.54 -19.81
C SER A 18 -21.79 7.57 -20.67
N ALA A 19 -20.49 7.38 -20.94
CA ALA A 19 -19.75 8.25 -21.84
C ALA A 19 -20.34 8.28 -23.27
N ALA A 20 -20.87 7.15 -23.76
CA ALA A 20 -21.56 7.09 -25.05
C ALA A 20 -22.91 7.83 -25.06
N VAL A 21 -23.61 7.89 -23.92
CA VAL A 21 -24.82 8.70 -23.79
C VAL A 21 -24.46 10.18 -23.68
N ASP A 22 -23.44 10.53 -22.89
CA ASP A 22 -22.98 11.91 -22.72
C ASP A 22 -22.43 12.50 -24.04
N GLY A 23 -21.89 11.65 -24.91
CA GLY A 23 -21.45 12.01 -26.26
C GLY A 23 -22.53 11.87 -27.34
N ASP A 24 -23.81 11.73 -26.97
CA ASP A 24 -24.96 11.59 -27.87
C ASP A 24 -24.89 10.42 -28.89
N LEU A 25 -24.00 9.44 -28.68
CA LEU A 25 -23.91 8.24 -29.51
C LEU A 25 -25.05 7.26 -29.21
N LEU A 26 -25.62 7.34 -28.00
CA LEU A 26 -26.74 6.52 -27.56
C LEU A 26 -27.76 7.37 -26.80
N ALA A 27 -29.04 7.19 -27.09
CA ALA A 27 -30.09 7.85 -26.31
C ALA A 27 -30.18 7.34 -24.85
N ARG A 28 -29.74 6.11 -24.58
CA ARG A 28 -29.74 5.53 -23.24
C ARG A 28 -28.77 4.36 -23.09
N SER A 29 -28.19 4.22 -21.90
CA SER A 29 -27.35 3.07 -21.55
C SER A 29 -28.19 1.79 -21.33
N PRO A 30 -27.81 0.65 -21.94
CA PRO A 30 -28.44 -0.65 -21.71
C PRO A 30 -28.02 -1.29 -20.37
N VAL A 31 -26.98 -0.79 -19.71
CA VAL A 31 -26.44 -1.39 -18.48
C VAL A 31 -27.05 -0.71 -17.26
N ARG A 32 -28.13 -1.31 -16.74
CA ARG A 32 -28.83 -0.80 -15.56
C ARG A 32 -28.59 -1.75 -14.37
N PRO A 33 -27.94 -1.29 -13.29
CA PRO A 33 -27.58 -2.19 -12.18
C PRO A 33 -28.81 -2.78 -11.47
N ARG A 34 -29.95 -2.09 -11.50
CA ARG A 34 -31.23 -2.59 -10.95
C ARG A 34 -31.83 -3.74 -11.78
N THR A 35 -31.70 -3.74 -13.10
CA THR A 35 -32.26 -4.80 -13.95
C THR A 35 -31.37 -6.05 -14.00
N LEU A 36 -30.09 -5.91 -13.68
CA LEU A 36 -29.12 -7.01 -13.64
C LEU A 36 -29.21 -7.85 -12.34
N GLY A 37 -30.17 -7.58 -11.44
CA GLY A 37 -30.37 -8.37 -10.22
C GLY A 37 -29.17 -8.36 -9.26
N LEU A 38 -28.28 -7.36 -9.37
CA LEU A 38 -27.07 -7.29 -8.55
C LEU A 38 -27.43 -6.87 -7.12
N ALA A 39 -27.59 -7.86 -6.23
CA ALA A 39 -27.82 -7.61 -4.81
C ALA A 39 -26.71 -6.70 -4.22
N PRO A 40 -27.03 -5.81 -3.26
CA PRO A 40 -26.03 -5.02 -2.55
C PRO A 40 -25.01 -5.95 -1.86
N VAL A 41 -23.71 -5.77 -2.12
CA VAL A 41 -22.70 -6.50 -1.36
C VAL A 41 -22.54 -5.79 -0.03
N ARG A 42 -22.98 -6.43 1.05
CA ARG A 42 -22.46 -6.09 2.36
C ARG A 42 -21.00 -6.55 2.38
N ARG A 43 -20.08 -5.58 2.41
CA ARG A 43 -18.69 -5.89 2.73
C ARG A 43 -18.65 -6.04 4.23
N PRO A 44 -18.38 -7.24 4.78
CA PRO A 44 -18.12 -7.34 6.21
C PRO A 44 -16.96 -6.39 6.51
N GLU A 45 -17.12 -5.64 7.59
CA GLU A 45 -16.04 -4.80 8.10
C GLU A 45 -14.85 -5.70 8.40
N ARG A 46 -13.66 -5.29 7.94
CA ARG A 46 -12.45 -6.07 8.22
C ARG A 46 -12.02 -5.71 9.64
N PRO A 47 -11.91 -6.68 10.56
CA PRO A 47 -11.41 -6.39 11.89
C PRO A 47 -10.03 -5.74 11.79
N THR A 48 -9.83 -4.66 12.54
CA THR A 48 -8.54 -3.98 12.65
C THR A 48 -7.81 -4.52 13.87
N LEU A 49 -6.48 -4.55 13.81
CA LEU A 49 -5.68 -4.95 14.96
C LEU A 49 -5.75 -3.86 16.02
N THR A 50 -5.94 -4.26 17.27
CA THR A 50 -5.66 -3.42 18.43
C THR A 50 -4.16 -3.15 18.56
N ALA A 51 -3.78 -2.15 19.34
CA ALA A 51 -2.36 -1.84 19.59
C ALA A 51 -1.62 -3.06 20.19
N ASP A 52 -2.25 -3.79 21.11
CA ASP A 52 -1.66 -4.97 21.73
C ASP A 52 -1.49 -6.13 20.74
N GLU A 53 -2.47 -6.35 19.87
CA GLU A 53 -2.35 -7.36 18.82
C GLU A 53 -1.25 -7.02 17.82
N LEU A 54 -1.09 -5.74 17.48
CA LEU A 54 0.00 -5.27 16.63
C LEU A 54 1.37 -5.53 17.29
N LEU A 55 1.51 -5.24 18.58
CA LEU A 55 2.75 -5.48 19.31
C LEU A 55 3.06 -6.98 19.42
N ARG A 56 2.05 -7.82 19.69
CA ARG A 56 2.20 -9.29 19.70
C ARG A 56 2.62 -9.82 18.34
N LEU A 57 1.95 -9.38 17.27
CA LEU A 57 2.29 -9.77 15.90
C LEU A 57 3.73 -9.38 15.56
N ALA A 58 4.11 -8.13 15.83
CA ALA A 58 5.47 -7.66 15.58
C ALA A 58 6.53 -8.45 16.37
N SER A 59 6.22 -8.81 17.62
CA SER A 59 7.14 -9.56 18.47
C SER A 59 7.38 -10.97 17.97
N ALA A 60 6.36 -11.59 17.36
CA ALA A 60 6.43 -12.92 16.73
C ALA A 60 7.16 -12.94 15.38
N MET A 61 7.40 -11.78 14.75
CA MET A 61 8.12 -11.69 13.48
C MET A 61 9.62 -11.90 13.66
N PRO A 62 10.31 -12.44 12.63
CA PRO A 62 11.77 -12.40 12.59
C PRO A 62 12.30 -10.99 12.84
N PRO A 63 13.44 -10.81 13.54
CA PRO A 63 13.94 -9.49 13.95
C PRO A 63 13.98 -8.45 12.81
N ARG A 64 14.42 -8.87 11.62
CA ARG A 64 14.48 -8.03 10.40
C ARG A 64 13.14 -7.48 9.88
N TYR A 65 12.01 -8.04 10.31
CA TYR A 65 10.67 -7.63 9.86
C TYR A 65 9.81 -7.04 10.97
N ARG A 66 10.29 -7.07 12.22
CA ARG A 66 9.57 -6.55 13.39
C ARG A 66 9.20 -5.09 13.22
N VAL A 67 10.16 -4.24 12.86
CA VAL A 67 9.96 -2.80 12.67
C VAL A 67 9.06 -2.51 11.47
N LEU A 68 9.15 -3.32 10.40
CA LEU A 68 8.27 -3.21 9.24
C LEU A 68 6.80 -3.33 9.66
N VAL A 69 6.46 -4.38 10.43
CA VAL A 69 5.09 -4.62 10.87
C VAL A 69 4.60 -3.51 11.80
N ARG A 70 5.41 -3.07 12.76
CA ARG A 70 5.03 -1.97 13.67
C ARG A 70 4.83 -0.67 12.92
N LEU A 71 5.73 -0.33 11.99
CA LEU A 71 5.61 0.87 11.17
C LEU A 71 4.32 0.82 10.35
N ALA A 72 4.09 -0.27 9.61
CA ALA A 72 2.91 -0.40 8.75
C ALA A 72 1.60 -0.33 9.55
N GLY A 73 1.53 -0.97 10.73
CA GLY A 73 0.36 -0.93 11.60
C GLY A 73 0.13 0.42 12.28
N THR A 74 1.20 1.17 12.59
CA THR A 74 1.08 2.44 13.33
C THR A 74 0.73 3.62 12.42
N VAL A 75 1.40 3.73 11.26
CA VAL A 75 1.20 4.85 10.33
C VAL A 75 0.33 4.49 9.12
N GLY A 76 -0.10 3.24 9.00
CA GLY A 76 -1.03 2.79 7.96
C GLY A 76 -0.40 2.69 6.56
N LEU A 77 0.90 2.37 6.47
CA LEU A 77 1.55 2.15 5.18
C LEU A 77 0.96 0.93 4.47
N ARG A 78 0.72 1.07 3.17
CA ARG A 78 0.38 -0.09 2.33
C ARG A 78 1.63 -0.94 2.14
N TRP A 79 1.43 -2.25 1.94
CA TRP A 79 2.54 -3.20 1.77
C TRP A 79 3.59 -2.70 0.78
N GLY A 80 3.19 -2.31 -0.44
CA GLY A 80 4.08 -1.81 -1.48
C GLY A 80 4.84 -0.53 -1.11
N GLU A 81 4.26 0.33 -0.27
CA GLU A 81 4.90 1.55 0.22
C GLU A 81 5.95 1.21 1.28
N ALA A 82 5.61 0.32 2.22
CA ALA A 82 6.51 -0.14 3.27
C ALA A 82 7.76 -0.81 2.69
N ILE A 83 7.59 -1.72 1.72
CA ILE A 83 8.72 -2.40 1.09
C ILE A 83 9.49 -1.55 0.07
N GLY A 84 8.90 -0.44 -0.37
CA GLY A 84 9.54 0.52 -1.27
C GLY A 84 10.29 1.63 -0.53
N LEU A 85 10.26 1.65 0.79
CA LEU A 85 10.83 2.72 1.58
C LEU A 85 12.36 2.75 1.48
N ARG A 86 12.93 3.90 1.14
CA ARG A 86 14.38 4.16 1.13
C ARG A 86 14.84 4.82 2.42
N VAL A 87 16.13 4.74 2.72
CA VAL A 87 16.72 5.44 3.88
C VAL A 87 16.48 6.96 3.78
N SER A 88 16.61 7.54 2.59
CA SER A 88 16.36 8.97 2.32
C SER A 88 14.89 9.41 2.47
N ASP A 89 13.97 8.47 2.62
CA ASP A 89 12.55 8.77 2.85
C ASP A 89 12.27 9.08 4.34
N VAL A 90 13.22 8.80 5.23
CA VAL A 90 13.09 9.03 6.68
C VAL A 90 13.94 10.22 7.11
N ASP A 91 13.29 11.30 7.54
CA ASP A 91 13.92 12.41 8.25
C ASP A 91 13.87 12.12 9.76
N PHE A 92 14.97 11.58 10.29
CA PHE A 92 15.10 11.23 11.71
C PHE A 92 15.04 12.45 12.63
N LEU A 93 15.60 13.59 12.20
CA LEU A 93 15.63 14.82 12.98
C LEU A 93 14.23 15.42 13.14
N ARG A 94 13.47 15.46 12.04
CA ARG A 94 12.09 15.98 12.03
C ARG A 94 11.05 14.91 12.35
N ARG A 95 11.46 13.66 12.54
CA ARG A 95 10.60 12.50 12.79
C ARG A 95 9.51 12.37 11.73
N ARG A 96 9.90 12.41 10.45
CA ARG A 96 8.98 12.34 9.32
C ARG A 96 9.37 11.22 8.36
N LEU A 97 8.36 10.55 7.82
CA LEU A 97 8.52 9.52 6.78
C LEU A 97 7.75 9.96 5.54
N SER A 98 8.43 10.01 4.39
CA SER A 98 7.83 10.43 3.11
C SER A 98 7.76 9.25 2.15
N VAL A 99 6.56 8.82 1.77
CA VAL A 99 6.39 7.76 0.77
C VAL A 99 6.60 8.33 -0.62
N ARG A 100 7.67 7.90 -1.30
CA ARG A 100 8.03 8.36 -2.67
C ARG A 100 7.85 7.31 -3.76
N GLN A 101 7.66 6.06 -3.40
CA GLN A 101 7.40 4.97 -4.35
C GLN A 101 6.56 3.87 -3.71
N THR A 102 5.99 3.03 -4.57
CA THR A 102 5.28 1.81 -4.19
C THR A 102 5.81 0.68 -5.06
N VAL A 103 6.18 -0.42 -4.43
CA VAL A 103 6.56 -1.65 -5.13
C VAL A 103 5.34 -2.54 -5.28
N LYS A 104 5.16 -3.12 -6.47
CA LYS A 104 4.13 -4.10 -6.75
C LYS A 104 4.74 -5.29 -7.46
N GLU A 105 4.30 -6.49 -7.13
CA GLU A 105 4.62 -7.68 -7.89
C GLU A 105 3.46 -7.97 -8.83
N VAL A 106 3.73 -8.01 -10.14
CA VAL A 106 2.74 -8.30 -11.18
C VAL A 106 3.29 -9.43 -12.04
N SER A 107 2.61 -10.58 -12.03
CA SER A 107 3.00 -11.75 -12.82
C SER A 107 4.46 -12.18 -12.60
N GLY A 108 4.94 -12.19 -11.35
CA GLY A 108 6.32 -12.53 -10.98
C GLY A 108 7.36 -11.45 -11.29
N HIS A 109 6.94 -10.28 -11.77
CA HIS A 109 7.83 -9.15 -12.06
C HIS A 109 7.63 -8.04 -11.03
N VAL A 110 8.74 -7.57 -10.47
CA VAL A 110 8.75 -6.45 -9.53
C VAL A 110 8.65 -5.15 -10.33
N GLN A 111 7.55 -4.42 -10.12
CA GLN A 111 7.33 -3.10 -10.67
C GLN A 111 7.47 -2.05 -9.57
N VAL A 112 8.43 -1.15 -9.74
CA VAL A 112 8.55 0.04 -8.90
C VAL A 112 7.72 1.14 -9.54
N VAL A 113 6.65 1.52 -8.86
CA VAL A 113 5.78 2.62 -9.26
C VAL A 113 6.18 3.84 -8.44
N ALA A 114 6.77 4.84 -9.08
CA ALA A 114 7.01 6.13 -8.44
C ALA A 114 5.68 6.72 -7.96
N ALA A 115 5.69 7.42 -6.82
CA ALA A 115 4.56 8.24 -6.42
C ALA A 115 4.18 9.17 -7.59
N THR A 116 2.92 9.13 -8.00
CA THR A 116 2.43 9.93 -9.12
C THR A 116 2.64 11.42 -8.84
N LYS A 117 2.79 12.24 -9.89
CA LYS A 117 3.03 13.69 -9.79
C LYS A 117 1.95 14.47 -8.99
N SER A 118 0.82 13.85 -8.65
CA SER A 118 -0.23 14.50 -7.87
C SER A 118 0.11 14.52 -6.39
N GLU A 119 -0.28 15.60 -5.69
CA GLU A 119 -0.11 15.77 -4.24
C GLU A 119 -0.68 14.59 -3.42
N ALA A 120 -1.71 13.90 -3.94
CA ALA A 120 -2.27 12.70 -3.31
C ALA A 120 -1.30 11.49 -3.25
N GLY A 121 -0.27 11.48 -4.11
CA GLY A 121 0.75 10.44 -4.22
C GLY A 121 1.92 10.59 -3.24
N LYS A 122 2.21 11.82 -2.77
CA LYS A 122 3.29 12.08 -1.81
C LYS A 122 2.69 12.23 -0.40
N ARG A 123 2.78 11.16 0.39
CA ARG A 123 2.27 11.17 1.77
C ARG A 123 3.45 11.27 2.73
N THR A 124 3.43 12.29 3.59
CA THR A 124 4.37 12.41 4.70
C THR A 124 3.66 12.10 6.01
N PHE A 125 4.20 11.15 6.76
CA PHE A 125 3.72 10.72 8.06
C PHE A 125 4.61 11.30 9.15
N ALA A 126 3.99 11.76 10.24
CA ALA A 126 4.71 12.07 11.47
C ALA A 126 4.99 10.76 12.21
N LEU A 127 6.22 10.56 12.66
CA LEU A 127 6.65 9.39 13.41
C LEU A 127 6.69 9.70 14.91
N PRO A 128 6.05 8.88 15.76
CA PRO A 128 6.34 8.84 17.19
C PRO A 128 7.83 8.56 17.46
N VAL A 129 8.35 9.06 18.58
CA VAL A 129 9.78 8.91 18.95
C VAL A 129 10.20 7.44 18.95
N PHE A 130 9.39 6.56 19.55
CA PHE A 130 9.71 5.13 19.61
C PHE A 130 9.90 4.48 18.24
N LEU A 131 9.16 4.90 17.20
CA LEU A 131 9.33 4.36 15.86
C LEU A 131 10.61 4.85 15.19
N VAL A 132 11.02 6.08 15.50
CA VAL A 132 12.27 6.65 14.98
C VAL A 132 13.46 5.91 15.57
N ASP A 133 13.43 5.65 16.88
CA ASP A 133 14.47 4.90 17.58
C ASP A 133 14.56 3.45 17.07
N GLU A 134 13.40 2.80 16.88
CA GLU A 134 13.33 1.45 16.33
C GLU A 134 13.81 1.38 14.87
N LEU A 135 13.47 2.37 14.05
CA LEU A 135 13.97 2.47 12.67
C LEU A 135 15.49 2.68 12.66
N ALA A 136 16.03 3.53 13.53
CA ALA A 136 17.46 3.75 13.63
C ALA A 136 18.19 2.46 14.06
N ALA A 137 17.69 1.77 15.09
CA ALA A 137 18.22 0.49 15.53
C ALA A 137 18.14 -0.59 14.44
N HIS A 138 17.04 -0.64 13.69
CA HIS A 138 16.87 -1.54 12.56
C HIS A 138 17.89 -1.27 11.45
N LEU A 139 18.10 -0.01 11.07
CA LEU A 139 19.09 0.34 10.06
C LEU A 139 20.51 -0.01 10.50
N ALA A 140 20.86 0.24 11.77
CA ALA A 140 22.17 -0.12 12.30
C ALA A 140 22.41 -1.64 12.28
N ALA A 141 21.39 -2.44 12.67
CA ALA A 141 21.52 -3.89 12.77
C ALA A 141 21.45 -4.62 11.43
N PHE A 142 20.56 -4.19 10.52
CA PHE A 142 20.24 -4.94 9.30
C PHE A 142 20.68 -4.25 8.01
N ARG A 143 21.06 -2.97 8.07
CA ARG A 143 21.46 -2.16 6.91
C ARG A 143 22.76 -1.38 7.15
N PRO A 144 23.82 -2.00 7.71
CA PRO A 144 25.09 -1.31 7.89
C PRO A 144 25.63 -0.85 6.52
N GLY A 145 25.95 0.44 6.42
CA GLY A 145 26.48 1.04 5.19
C GLY A 145 25.44 1.28 4.07
N ALA A 146 24.14 1.14 4.34
CA ALA A 146 23.12 1.51 3.35
C ALA A 146 23.15 3.02 3.07
N GLY A 147 23.40 3.38 1.81
CA GLY A 147 23.32 4.77 1.36
C GLY A 147 21.88 5.30 1.29
N PRO A 148 21.69 6.58 0.92
CA PRO A 148 20.39 7.24 0.89
C PRO A 148 19.34 6.54 0.02
N ASP A 149 19.76 5.89 -1.07
CA ASP A 149 18.88 5.14 -1.98
C ASP A 149 18.66 3.68 -1.58
N GLY A 150 19.34 3.20 -0.54
CA GLY A 150 19.16 1.85 -0.03
C GLY A 150 17.75 1.65 0.54
N LEU A 151 17.17 0.47 0.31
CA LEU A 151 15.91 0.08 0.94
C LEU A 151 16.08 -0.04 2.46
N VAL A 152 15.08 0.41 3.22
CA VAL A 152 14.98 0.20 4.67
C VAL A 152 14.75 -1.28 4.98
N PHE A 153 13.89 -1.93 4.18
CA PHE A 153 13.53 -3.33 4.33
C PHE A 153 13.85 -4.10 3.04
N PRO A 154 15.09 -4.58 2.84
CA PRO A 154 15.43 -5.42 1.71
C PRO A 154 14.86 -6.83 1.88
N GLY A 155 14.59 -7.49 0.77
CA GLY A 155 14.33 -8.91 0.73
C GLY A 155 15.59 -9.74 0.95
N PRO A 156 15.46 -11.07 1.11
CA PRO A 156 16.57 -11.97 1.42
C PRO A 156 17.75 -11.89 0.43
N LYS A 157 17.48 -11.52 -0.83
CA LYS A 157 18.47 -11.41 -1.91
C LYS A 157 18.91 -9.95 -2.19
N GLY A 158 18.61 -9.01 -1.31
CA GLY A 158 18.97 -7.59 -1.48
C GLY A 158 18.01 -6.77 -2.35
N GLY A 159 17.01 -7.42 -2.98
CA GLY A 159 15.88 -6.77 -3.66
C GLY A 159 14.82 -6.28 -2.67
N THR A 160 13.57 -6.16 -3.11
CA THR A 160 12.45 -5.89 -2.18
C THR A 160 12.05 -7.20 -1.48
N PRO A 161 11.38 -7.20 -0.32
CA PRO A 161 10.88 -8.41 0.33
C PRO A 161 9.84 -9.19 -0.47
N ALA A 162 9.36 -8.60 -1.58
CA ALA A 162 8.51 -9.26 -2.58
C ALA A 162 9.32 -9.86 -3.75
N SER A 163 10.63 -10.05 -3.59
CA SER A 163 11.57 -10.53 -4.63
C SER A 163 12.36 -11.75 -4.16
#